data_AF-A0A927TB51-F1
#
_entry.id   AF-A0A927TB51-F1
#
_cell.length_a   1.000
_cell.length_b   1.000
_cell.length_c   1.000
_cell.angle_alpha   90.00
_cell.angle_beta   90.00
_cell.angle_gamma   90.00
#
_symmetry.space_group_name_H-M   'P 1'
#
loop_
_entity.id
_entity.type
_entity.pdbx_description
1 polymer ?
#
loop_
_entity_poly.entity_id
_entity_poly.type
_entity_poly.pdbx_seq_one_letter_code
_entity_poly.pdbx_strand_id
1 'polypeptide(L)'
;MIDIDLTDTTYTRANDDNTYYGMNTAIISFSPTLFYEPLKIKMDSSNEYEGKYTLVKQAYDYHKQHFSEIYDENDFYTISSFQDKISGSLKKKMGGRGLTTLLKSLEEQAETHLCYMYTDNRITFLSKELLAMGENQLIGFNKEANYMSKIPDEDAFGKINTVLPGTAYNLSFVIKKEWSL
;
A
#
# COMPACT_ATOMS: atom_id res chain seq x y z
N MET A 1 -11.22 10.02 9.97
CA MET A 1 -10.77 11.42 9.86
C MET A 1 -9.99 11.57 8.58
N ILE A 2 -10.24 12.64 7.83
CA ILE A 2 -9.44 12.99 6.65
C ILE A 2 -8.97 14.42 6.90
N ASP A 3 -7.67 14.64 6.79
CA ASP A 3 -7.03 15.94 6.89
C ASP A 3 -6.25 16.16 5.59
N ILE A 4 -6.43 17.33 4.97
CA ILE A 4 -5.80 17.68 3.69
C ILE A 4 -5.18 19.06 3.87
N ASP A 5 -3.87 19.10 3.66
CA ASP A 5 -3.05 20.31 3.73
C ASP A 5 -2.44 20.58 2.36
N LEU A 6 -2.47 21.85 1.94
CA LEU A 6 -1.87 22.34 0.71
C LEU A 6 -0.90 23.45 1.06
N THR A 7 0.30 23.42 0.50
CA THR A 7 1.29 24.46 0.77
C THR A 7 0.80 25.82 0.28
N ASP A 8 0.81 26.82 1.16
CA ASP A 8 0.43 28.21 0.83
C ASP A 8 1.30 28.83 -0.27
N THR A 9 2.56 28.39 -0.34
CA THR A 9 3.52 28.88 -1.32
C THR A 9 3.86 27.80 -2.33
N THR A 10 4.12 28.25 -3.56
CA THR A 10 4.61 27.38 -4.61
C THR A 10 6.13 27.29 -4.59
N TYR A 11 6.67 26.17 -5.04
CA TYR A 11 8.10 25.98 -5.23
C TYR A 11 8.44 25.63 -6.67
N THR A 12 9.69 25.84 -7.03
CA THR A 12 10.30 25.45 -8.31
C THR A 12 11.33 24.37 -8.06
N ARG A 13 11.62 23.57 -9.08
CA ARG A 13 12.74 22.61 -9.03
C ARG A 13 13.98 23.26 -9.62
N ALA A 14 15.16 22.84 -9.18
CA ALA A 14 16.43 23.42 -9.63
C ALA A 14 16.65 23.35 -11.15
N ASN A 15 16.00 22.40 -11.84
CA ASN A 15 16.18 22.11 -13.27
C ASN A 15 14.88 22.26 -14.08
N ASP A 16 13.84 22.92 -13.55
CA ASP A 16 12.56 23.09 -14.25
C ASP A 16 11.90 24.43 -13.86
N ASP A 17 11.45 25.18 -14.87
CA ASP A 17 10.72 26.45 -14.71
C ASP A 17 9.25 26.24 -14.29
N ASN A 18 8.80 24.99 -14.15
CA ASN A 18 7.47 24.68 -13.65
C ASN A 18 7.31 25.03 -12.16
N THR A 19 6.10 25.46 -11.84
CA THR A 19 5.67 25.75 -10.47
C THR A 19 4.90 24.56 -9.88
N TYR A 20 5.12 24.27 -8.59
CA TYR A 20 4.53 23.13 -7.90
C TYR A 20 3.89 23.53 -6.57
N TYR A 21 2.89 22.74 -6.15
CA TYR A 21 2.29 22.76 -4.82
C TYR A 21 2.60 21.45 -4.09
N GLY A 22 2.78 21.52 -2.78
CA GLY A 22 2.80 20.35 -1.92
C GLY A 22 1.38 20.06 -1.47
N MET A 23 0.97 18.79 -1.55
CA MET A 23 -0.28 18.32 -0.97
C MET A 23 0.04 17.19 0.00
N ASN A 24 -0.42 17.32 1.24
CA ASN A 24 -0.34 16.26 2.23
C ASN A 24 -1.76 15.86 2.63
N THR A 25 -2.05 14.57 2.59
CA THR A 25 -3.34 14.02 3.00
C THR A 25 -3.13 12.94 4.04
N ALA A 26 -3.70 13.14 5.23
CA ALA A 26 -3.74 12.14 6.28
C ALA A 26 -5.15 11.54 6.39
N ILE A 27 -5.27 10.23 6.19
CA ILE A 27 -6.52 9.49 6.35
C ILE A 27 -6.37 8.56 7.54
N ILE A 28 -7.12 8.79 8.62
CA ILE A 28 -7.05 7.96 9.82
C ILE A 28 -8.39 7.30 10.08
N SER A 29 -8.38 5.97 10.21
CA SER A 29 -9.51 5.14 10.57
C SER A 29 -9.17 4.37 11.84
N PHE A 30 -9.76 4.80 12.96
CA PHE A 30 -9.66 4.07 14.21
C PHE A 30 -10.58 2.86 14.19
N SER A 31 -10.04 1.70 14.51
CA SER A 31 -10.76 0.42 14.49
C SER A 31 -10.08 -0.55 15.45
N PRO A 32 -10.84 -1.39 16.17
CA PRO A 32 -10.26 -2.51 16.92
C PRO A 32 -9.69 -3.59 15.99
N THR A 33 -10.11 -3.59 14.73
CA THR A 33 -9.61 -4.49 13.69
C THR A 33 -8.52 -3.80 12.89
N LEU A 34 -7.34 -4.43 12.82
CA LEU A 34 -6.18 -3.95 12.06
C LEU A 34 -6.35 -4.23 10.56
N PHE A 35 -5.54 -3.56 9.74
CA PHE A 35 -5.71 -3.57 8.29
C PHE A 35 -5.67 -4.98 7.67
N TYR A 36 -4.72 -5.80 8.11
CA TYR A 36 -4.45 -7.13 7.55
C TYR A 36 -5.38 -8.23 8.09
N GLU A 37 -5.97 -8.04 9.27
CA GLU A 37 -6.73 -9.07 9.98
C GLU A 37 -7.92 -9.62 9.18
N PRO A 38 -8.74 -8.81 8.50
CA PRO A 38 -9.87 -9.33 7.75
C PRO A 38 -9.44 -10.31 6.65
N LEU A 39 -8.32 -10.03 5.96
CA LEU A 39 -7.81 -10.92 4.93
C LEU A 39 -7.22 -12.19 5.54
N LYS A 40 -6.43 -12.06 6.61
CA LYS A 40 -5.90 -13.19 7.36
C LYS A 40 -7.01 -14.16 7.78
N ILE A 41 -8.04 -13.66 8.48
CA ILE A 41 -9.19 -14.44 8.92
C ILE A 41 -9.90 -15.13 7.74
N LYS A 42 -10.06 -14.41 6.62
CA LYS A 42 -10.67 -14.97 5.40
C LYS A 42 -9.84 -16.11 4.80
N MET A 43 -8.52 -15.95 4.76
CA MET A 43 -7.63 -16.99 4.25
C MET A 43 -7.60 -18.20 5.18
N ASP A 44 -7.68 -18.01 6.49
CA ASP A 44 -7.68 -19.09 7.48
C ASP A 44 -9.01 -19.87 7.55
N SER A 45 -10.13 -19.23 7.22
CA SER A 45 -11.48 -19.83 7.34
C SER A 45 -12.03 -20.44 6.06
N SER A 46 -11.40 -20.22 4.90
CA SER A 46 -11.86 -20.75 3.61
C SER A 46 -11.01 -21.92 3.14
N ASN A 47 -11.64 -23.02 2.75
CA ASN A 47 -10.97 -24.17 2.13
C ASN A 47 -11.00 -24.12 0.60
N GLU A 48 -11.80 -23.23 0.03
CA GLU A 48 -11.91 -23.03 -1.42
C GLU A 48 -11.55 -21.58 -1.74
N TYR A 49 -10.62 -21.39 -2.68
CA TYR A 49 -10.20 -20.09 -3.16
C TYR A 49 -10.44 -20.01 -4.66
N GLU A 50 -11.12 -18.95 -5.10
CA GLU A 50 -11.35 -18.68 -6.52
C GLU A 50 -10.54 -17.46 -6.98
N GLY A 51 -10.03 -17.52 -8.22
CA GLY A 51 -9.37 -16.40 -8.88
C GLY A 51 -8.10 -15.93 -8.16
N LYS A 52 -8.00 -14.63 -7.89
CA LYS A 52 -6.80 -14.03 -7.29
C LYS A 52 -6.51 -14.53 -5.87
N TYR A 53 -7.50 -15.07 -5.14
CA TYR A 53 -7.25 -15.67 -3.82
C TYR A 53 -6.40 -16.94 -3.91
N THR A 54 -6.48 -17.70 -5.02
CA THR A 54 -5.58 -18.83 -5.28
C THR A 54 -4.13 -18.36 -5.43
N LEU A 55 -3.92 -17.22 -6.11
CA LEU A 55 -2.59 -16.61 -6.26
C LEU A 55 -2.04 -16.13 -4.93
N VAL A 56 -2.88 -15.50 -4.08
CA VAL A 56 -2.49 -15.10 -2.71
C VAL A 56 -2.07 -16.34 -1.90
N LYS A 57 -2.81 -17.45 -1.99
CA LYS A 57 -2.45 -18.68 -1.28
C LYS A 57 -1.11 -19.27 -1.77
N GLN A 58 -0.90 -19.29 -3.08
CA GLN A 58 0.36 -19.75 -3.68
C GLN A 58 1.54 -18.87 -3.26
N ALA A 59 1.39 -17.55 -3.31
CA ALA A 59 2.40 -16.61 -2.84
C ALA A 59 2.68 -16.81 -1.34
N TYR A 60 1.65 -16.98 -0.51
CA TYR A 60 1.82 -17.26 0.92
C TYR A 60 2.71 -18.48 1.17
N ASP A 61 2.53 -19.55 0.39
CA ASP A 61 3.32 -20.78 0.56
C ASP A 61 4.81 -20.60 0.25
N TYR A 62 5.16 -19.65 -0.62
CA TYR A 62 6.54 -19.20 -0.80
C TYR A 62 6.98 -18.26 0.32
N HIS A 63 6.25 -17.15 0.55
CA HIS A 63 6.64 -16.08 1.47
C HIS A 63 6.81 -16.58 2.91
N LYS A 64 5.99 -17.53 3.36
CA LYS A 64 6.07 -18.08 4.72
C LYS A 64 7.39 -18.78 5.04
N GLN A 65 8.12 -19.23 4.02
CA GLN A 65 9.44 -19.85 4.16
C GLN A 65 10.54 -18.80 4.42
N HIS A 66 10.22 -17.53 4.23
CA HIS A 66 11.12 -16.39 4.32
C HIS A 66 10.72 -15.37 5.40
N PHE A 67 9.72 -15.70 6.24
CA PHE A 67 9.36 -14.82 7.36
C PHE A 67 10.52 -14.68 8.35
N SER A 68 10.65 -13.49 8.89
CA SER A 68 11.76 -13.03 9.71
C SER A 68 11.31 -11.90 10.65
N GLU A 69 12.23 -11.33 11.43
CA GLU A 69 11.93 -10.17 12.29
C GLU A 69 11.64 -8.89 11.48
N ILE A 70 12.11 -8.81 10.24
CA ILE A 70 11.93 -7.63 9.38
C ILE A 70 10.70 -7.74 8.48
N TYR A 71 10.25 -8.95 8.16
CA TYR A 71 9.10 -9.24 7.32
C TYR A 71 8.37 -10.48 7.84
N ASP A 72 7.13 -10.31 8.29
CA ASP A 72 6.32 -11.36 8.92
C ASP A 72 5.00 -11.63 8.19
N GLU A 73 4.19 -12.49 8.79
CA GLU A 73 2.89 -12.87 8.25
C GLU A 73 1.90 -11.71 8.15
N ASN A 74 1.91 -10.79 9.11
CA ASN A 74 1.01 -9.64 9.09
C ASN A 74 1.41 -8.66 7.98
N ASP A 75 2.71 -8.52 7.71
CA ASP A 75 3.20 -7.76 6.56
C ASP A 75 2.77 -8.40 5.23
N PHE A 76 2.85 -9.73 5.12
CA PHE A 76 2.34 -10.45 3.96
C PHE A 76 0.85 -10.16 3.72
N TYR A 77 0.02 -10.27 4.76
CA TYR A 77 -1.41 -10.00 4.61
C TYR A 77 -1.71 -8.51 4.39
N THR A 78 -0.82 -7.62 4.83
CA THR A 78 -0.88 -6.19 4.52
C THR A 78 -0.70 -5.96 3.02
N ILE A 79 0.41 -6.41 2.42
CA ILE A 79 0.66 -6.24 0.97
C ILE A 79 -0.36 -7.01 0.11
N SER A 80 -0.85 -8.13 0.62
CA SER A 80 -1.90 -8.92 -0.05
C SER A 80 -3.22 -8.17 -0.10
N SER A 81 -3.54 -7.40 0.94
CA SER A 81 -4.76 -6.58 1.00
C SER A 81 -4.75 -5.40 0.04
N PHE A 82 -3.56 -5.01 -0.46
CA PHE A 82 -3.39 -4.00 -1.51
C PHE A 82 -3.60 -4.55 -2.92
N GLN A 83 -3.67 -5.87 -3.11
CA GLN A 83 -3.80 -6.45 -4.45
C GLN A 83 -5.20 -6.21 -5.05
N ASP A 84 -5.28 -5.97 -6.37
CA ASP A 84 -6.55 -5.70 -7.03
C ASP A 84 -7.52 -6.86 -6.84
N LYS A 85 -8.78 -6.55 -6.49
CA LYS A 85 -9.86 -7.51 -6.21
C LYS A 85 -9.62 -8.43 -5.01
N ILE A 86 -8.62 -8.17 -4.17
CA ILE A 86 -8.50 -8.81 -2.86
C ILE A 86 -9.18 -7.93 -1.80
N SER A 87 -9.98 -8.56 -0.94
CA SER A 87 -10.57 -7.93 0.25
C SER A 87 -10.70 -8.94 1.37
N GLY A 88 -10.50 -8.46 2.58
CA GLY A 88 -10.76 -9.24 3.78
C GLY A 88 -12.23 -9.30 4.22
N SER A 89 -13.18 -8.76 3.45
CA SER A 89 -14.59 -8.97 3.77
C SER A 89 -15.00 -10.42 3.51
N LEU A 90 -15.47 -11.11 4.55
CA LEU A 90 -16.02 -12.47 4.47
C LEU A 90 -17.29 -12.55 3.60
N LYS A 91 -18.08 -11.46 3.54
CA LYS A 91 -19.33 -11.40 2.77
C LYS A 91 -19.12 -11.11 1.28
N LYS A 92 -17.96 -10.59 0.88
CA LYS A 92 -17.68 -10.22 -0.53
C LYS A 92 -16.80 -11.28 -1.20
N LYS A 93 -17.24 -11.76 -2.36
CA LYS A 93 -16.46 -12.66 -3.22
C LYS A 93 -15.30 -11.96 -3.96
N MET A 94 -15.37 -10.63 -4.09
CA MET A 94 -14.37 -9.82 -4.78
C MET A 94 -14.10 -8.53 -3.98
N GLY A 95 -12.83 -8.13 -3.92
CA GLY A 95 -12.42 -6.91 -3.23
C GLY A 95 -12.76 -5.61 -3.96
N GLY A 96 -12.73 -4.51 -3.20
CA GLY A 96 -12.91 -3.17 -3.75
C GLY A 96 -11.66 -2.72 -4.50
N ARG A 97 -11.83 -1.91 -5.55
CA ARG A 97 -10.73 -1.38 -6.37
C ARG A 97 -10.06 -0.12 -5.79
N GLY A 98 -10.61 0.45 -4.72
CA GLY A 98 -10.21 1.77 -4.21
C GLY A 98 -8.72 1.87 -3.87
N LEU A 99 -8.17 0.86 -3.18
CA LEU A 99 -6.75 0.83 -2.83
C LEU A 99 -5.86 0.67 -4.06
N THR A 100 -6.23 -0.19 -5.00
CA THR A 100 -5.46 -0.33 -6.24
C THR A 100 -5.55 0.84 -7.19
N THR A 101 -6.69 1.55 -7.21
CA THR A 101 -6.80 2.81 -7.94
C THR A 101 -5.88 3.85 -7.29
N LEU A 102 -5.85 3.92 -5.96
CA LEU A 102 -4.90 4.77 -5.24
C LEU A 102 -3.46 4.43 -5.64
N LEU A 103 -3.04 3.17 -5.55
CA LEU A 103 -1.67 2.75 -5.90
C LEU A 103 -1.31 3.08 -7.36
N LYS A 104 -2.22 2.89 -8.31
CA LYS A 104 -2.01 3.28 -9.72
C LYS A 104 -1.86 4.79 -9.87
N SER A 105 -2.67 5.58 -9.17
CA SER A 105 -2.50 7.03 -9.16
C SER A 105 -1.16 7.45 -8.54
N LEU A 106 -0.68 6.75 -7.50
CA LEU A 106 0.66 6.98 -6.94
C LEU A 106 1.77 6.66 -7.96
N GLU A 107 1.64 5.54 -8.67
CA GLU A 107 2.58 5.11 -9.73
C GLU A 107 2.67 6.12 -10.89
N GLU A 108 1.52 6.68 -11.30
CA GLU A 108 1.39 7.56 -12.47
C GLU A 108 1.73 9.03 -12.18
N GLN A 109 1.36 9.57 -11.01
CA GLN A 109 1.30 11.03 -10.81
C GLN A 109 2.42 11.65 -9.97
N ALA A 110 3.29 10.84 -9.33
CA ALA A 110 4.31 11.37 -8.44
C ALA A 110 5.74 11.20 -8.99
N GLU A 111 6.39 12.31 -9.32
CA GLU A 111 7.84 12.34 -9.55
C GLU A 111 8.62 12.24 -8.23
N THR A 112 8.00 12.63 -7.11
CA THR A 112 8.49 12.36 -5.75
C THR A 112 7.30 12.37 -4.79
N HIS A 113 7.02 11.24 -4.15
CA HIS A 113 6.02 11.13 -3.08
C HIS A 113 6.63 10.44 -1.86
N LEU A 114 6.17 10.82 -0.67
CA LEU A 114 6.37 10.05 0.55
C LEU A 114 4.99 9.55 0.98
N CYS A 115 4.58 8.43 0.40
CA CYS A 115 3.30 7.80 0.72
C CYS A 115 3.55 6.56 1.57
N TYR A 116 2.77 6.38 2.62
CA TYR A 116 2.82 5.19 3.44
C TYR A 116 1.49 4.90 4.12
N MET A 117 1.27 3.62 4.43
CA MET A 117 0.20 3.16 5.31
C MET A 117 0.80 2.77 6.66
N TYR A 118 0.06 2.98 7.73
CA TYR A 118 0.47 2.68 9.09
C TYR A 118 -0.68 1.97 9.82
N THR A 119 -0.39 0.78 10.36
CA THR A 119 -1.36 -0.04 11.11
C THR A 119 -0.62 -0.76 12.22
N ASP A 120 -1.22 -0.84 13.42
CA ASP A 120 -0.53 -1.31 14.61
C ASP A 120 0.78 -0.53 14.85
N ASN A 121 1.95 -1.16 14.78
CA ASN A 121 3.25 -0.52 14.89
C ASN A 121 4.08 -0.61 13.59
N ARG A 122 3.43 -0.97 12.47
CA ARG A 122 4.06 -1.24 11.18
C ARG A 122 3.72 -0.18 10.13
N ILE A 123 4.75 0.32 9.46
CA ILE A 123 4.64 1.23 8.32
C ILE A 123 4.86 0.41 7.05
N THR A 124 4.02 0.59 6.04
CA THR A 124 4.20 0.07 4.68
C THR A 124 4.40 1.24 3.74
N PHE A 125 5.59 1.34 3.14
CA PHE A 125 5.92 2.40 2.19
C PHE A 125 5.32 2.12 0.81
N LEU A 126 4.76 3.16 0.22
CA LEU A 126 4.05 3.13 -1.05
C LEU A 126 4.86 3.92 -2.08
N SER A 127 6.08 3.43 -2.38
CA SER A 127 6.98 4.06 -3.35
C SER A 127 6.80 3.47 -4.76
N LYS A 128 7.04 4.27 -5.79
CA LYS A 128 6.80 3.91 -7.19
C LYS A 128 7.61 2.69 -7.62
N GLU A 129 8.85 2.60 -7.14
CA GLU A 129 9.75 1.47 -7.42
C GLU A 129 9.24 0.14 -6.85
N LEU A 130 8.56 0.17 -5.70
CA LEU A 130 8.00 -1.02 -5.04
C LEU A 130 6.61 -1.37 -5.57
N LEU A 131 5.89 -0.38 -6.11
CA LEU A 131 4.50 -0.51 -6.56
C LEU A 131 4.32 -0.86 -8.04
N ALA A 132 5.43 -1.06 -8.76
CA ALA A 132 5.40 -1.42 -10.18
C ALA A 132 4.54 -2.68 -10.42
N MET A 133 3.68 -2.59 -11.44
CA MET A 133 2.75 -3.67 -11.77
C MET A 133 3.49 -4.88 -12.35
N GLY A 134 3.41 -6.02 -11.66
CA GLY A 134 4.00 -7.28 -12.07
C GLY A 134 3.08 -8.17 -12.90
N GLU A 135 3.49 -9.44 -13.03
CA GLU A 135 2.67 -10.48 -13.65
C GLU A 135 1.29 -10.62 -12.97
N ASN A 136 0.27 -10.96 -13.75
CA ASN A 136 -1.12 -11.12 -13.29
C ASN A 136 -1.74 -9.87 -12.64
N GLN A 137 -1.17 -8.68 -12.88
CA GLN A 137 -1.57 -7.42 -12.24
C GLN A 137 -1.47 -7.51 -10.71
N LEU A 138 -0.36 -8.09 -10.23
CA LEU A 138 0.01 -8.16 -8.83
C LEU A 138 1.20 -7.27 -8.56
N ILE A 139 1.20 -6.63 -7.40
CA ILE A 139 2.24 -5.71 -6.96
C ILE A 139 3.16 -6.47 -6.01
N GLY A 140 4.45 -6.51 -6.33
CA GLY A 140 5.45 -7.26 -5.57
C GLY A 140 5.86 -6.62 -4.25
N PHE A 141 5.75 -5.29 -4.12
CA PHE A 141 6.41 -4.53 -3.06
C PHE A 141 7.94 -4.75 -3.04
N ASN A 142 8.50 -5.01 -4.22
CA ASN A 142 9.93 -5.16 -4.47
C ASN A 142 10.26 -4.60 -5.86
N LYS A 143 11.52 -4.21 -6.05
CA LYS A 143 12.03 -3.64 -7.30
C LYS A 143 11.96 -4.60 -8.50
N GLU A 144 11.78 -5.90 -8.25
CA GLU A 144 11.60 -6.93 -9.29
C GLU A 144 10.15 -7.06 -9.76
N ALA A 145 9.20 -6.33 -9.17
CA ALA A 145 7.76 -6.43 -9.44
C ALA A 145 7.23 -7.88 -9.40
N ASN A 146 7.75 -8.70 -8.47
CA ASN A 146 7.41 -10.11 -8.36
C ASN A 146 6.76 -10.44 -7.02
N TYR A 147 5.44 -10.61 -7.02
CA TYR A 147 4.67 -10.98 -5.83
C TYR A 147 4.66 -12.49 -5.53
N MET A 148 4.97 -13.35 -6.51
CA MET A 148 4.75 -14.80 -6.37
C MET A 148 5.95 -15.52 -5.76
N SER A 149 7.16 -15.05 -6.07
CA SER A 149 8.40 -15.74 -5.72
C SER A 149 9.52 -14.80 -5.26
N LYS A 150 9.17 -13.60 -4.79
CA LYS A 150 10.10 -12.68 -4.12
C LYS A 150 9.40 -12.02 -2.94
N ILE A 151 10.08 -11.97 -1.80
CA ILE A 151 9.61 -11.18 -0.66
C ILE A 151 9.73 -9.69 -0.99
N PRO A 152 8.99 -8.81 -0.28
CA PRO A 152 9.19 -7.37 -0.39
C PRO A 152 10.63 -6.95 -0.08
N ASP A 153 11.06 -5.83 -0.66
CA ASP A 153 12.36 -5.25 -0.31
C ASP A 153 12.33 -4.76 1.15
N GLU A 154 13.48 -4.73 1.82
CA GLU A 154 13.56 -4.35 3.24
C GLU A 154 13.06 -2.91 3.49
N ASP A 155 13.18 -2.03 2.50
CA ASP A 155 12.71 -0.65 2.53
C ASP A 155 11.18 -0.51 2.33
N ALA A 156 10.47 -1.62 2.05
CA ALA A 156 9.02 -1.63 1.96
C ALA A 156 8.34 -1.47 3.33
N PHE A 157 9.03 -1.80 4.42
CA PHE A 157 8.46 -1.75 5.77
C PHE A 157 9.30 -0.95 6.75
N GLY A 158 8.61 -0.31 7.69
CA GLY A 158 9.18 0.30 8.87
C GLY A 158 8.50 -0.22 10.13
N LYS A 159 9.19 -0.10 11.27
CA LYS A 159 8.61 -0.35 12.59
C LYS A 159 8.77 0.89 13.45
N ILE A 160 7.73 1.23 14.19
CA ILE A 160 7.79 2.33 15.16
C ILE A 160 7.39 1.84 16.55
N ASN A 161 7.73 2.60 17.59
CA ASN A 161 7.46 2.21 18.98
C ASN A 161 6.03 2.55 19.45
N THR A 162 5.25 3.22 18.59
CA THR A 162 3.86 3.58 18.87
C THR A 162 2.93 2.57 18.23
N VAL A 163 1.82 2.25 18.90
CA VAL A 163 0.75 1.42 18.36
C VAL A 163 -0.43 2.32 17.98
N LEU A 164 -0.91 2.18 16.74
CA LEU A 164 -2.13 2.80 16.26
C LEU A 164 -3.25 1.76 16.15
N PRO A 165 -4.34 1.91 16.94
CA PRO A 165 -5.52 1.10 16.73
C PRO A 165 -6.19 1.48 15.41
N GLY A 166 -6.14 0.59 14.43
CA GLY A 166 -6.76 0.76 13.11
C GLY A 166 -5.72 1.02 12.00
N THR A 167 -5.99 2.00 11.15
CA THR A 167 -5.19 2.26 9.94
C THR A 167 -5.08 3.76 9.67
N ALA A 168 -3.87 4.22 9.34
CA ALA A 168 -3.61 5.56 8.85
C ALA A 168 -2.91 5.49 7.48
N TYR A 169 -3.25 6.42 6.60
CA TYR A 169 -2.51 6.69 5.37
C TYR A 169 -1.96 8.09 5.45
N ASN A 170 -0.68 8.26 5.11
CA ASN A 170 -0.09 9.55 4.81
C ASN A 170 0.23 9.54 3.32
N LEU A 171 -0.31 10.52 2.60
CA LEU A 171 -0.16 10.66 1.17
C LEU A 171 0.40 12.06 0.88
N SER A 172 1.71 12.13 0.65
CA SER A 172 2.41 13.39 0.37
C SER A 172 2.84 13.47 -1.09
N PHE A 173 2.40 14.51 -1.77
CA PHE A 173 2.56 14.71 -3.21
C PHE A 173 3.18 16.06 -3.56
N VAL A 174 3.95 16.04 -4.64
CA VAL A 174 4.38 17.23 -5.39
C VAL A 174 3.52 17.34 -6.64
N ILE A 175 2.64 18.34 -6.69
CA ILE A 175 1.67 18.52 -7.78
C ILE A 175 2.13 19.69 -8.65
N LYS A 176 2.28 19.45 -9.95
CA LYS A 176 2.57 20.52 -10.92
C LYS A 176 1.35 21.45 -11.05
N LYS A 177 1.58 22.75 -11.00
CA LYS A 177 0.56 23.77 -11.24
C LYS A 177 0.23 23.80 -12.73
N GLU A 178 -0.80 23.06 -13.13
CA GLU A 178 -1.35 23.18 -14.48
C GLU A 178 -2.39 24.32 -14.51
N TRP A 179 -1.88 25.53 -14.82
CA TRP A 179 -2.60 26.77 -15.16
C TRP A 179 -3.25 27.56 -13.99
N SER A 180 -3.15 28.88 -14.09
CA SER A 180 -3.86 29.89 -13.28
C SER A 180 -5.04 30.44 -14.10
N LEU A 181 -6.22 30.56 -13.49
CA LEU A 181 -7.34 31.35 -14.01
C LEU A 181 -6.96 32.84 -14.14
#